data_AF-A0A814XA35-F1
#
_entry.id   AF-A0A814XA35-F1
#
_cell.length_a   1.000
_cell.length_b   1.000
_cell.length_c   1.000
_cell.angle_alpha   90.00
_cell.angle_beta   90.00
_cell.angle_gamma   90.00
#
_symmetry.space_group_name_H-M   'P 1'
#
loop_
_entity.id
_entity.type
_entity.pdbx_description
1 polymer ?
#
loop_
_entity_poly.entity_id
_entity_poly.type
_entity_poly.pdbx_seq_one_letter_code
_entity_poly.pdbx_strand_id
1 'polypeptide(L)'
;MVIINKGICAFDFILDASEDFSYCPMCSEQVQPTKYGFNRCEWKIRGAYTLRKRGFNKLVEQDFVSIKDSYQLFDFDFSIPWLTFAIVTRPNSFVNNDKSTVDKVEYIELSKTHGETCAICLSDIKHEDEWVLPCNHVFHSDCINKWLHSGEDGAELCPLCREDISLYS
;
A
#
# COMPACT_ATOMS: atom_id res chain seq x y z
N MET A 1 0.27 24.39 -13.41
CA MET A 1 0.13 23.21 -12.53
C MET A 1 -1.32 23.17 -12.07
N VAL A 2 -2.03 22.07 -12.31
CA VAL A 2 -3.40 21.87 -11.84
C VAL A 2 -3.33 20.95 -10.63
N ILE A 3 -4.01 21.30 -9.53
CA ILE A 3 -4.05 20.48 -8.32
C ILE A 3 -5.41 19.80 -8.25
N ILE A 4 -5.42 18.47 -8.19
CA ILE A 4 -6.62 17.67 -7.96
C ILE A 4 -6.68 17.39 -6.47
N ASN A 5 -7.71 17.91 -5.80
CA ASN A 5 -7.92 17.59 -4.38
C ASN A 5 -8.74 16.30 -4.27
N LYS A 6 -8.12 15.26 -3.71
CA LYS A 6 -8.73 13.95 -3.48
C LYS A 6 -9.33 13.77 -2.08
N GLY A 7 -9.10 14.72 -1.17
CA GLY A 7 -9.53 14.61 0.22
C GLY A 7 -8.83 13.47 0.96
N ILE A 8 -9.47 13.00 2.03
CA ILE A 8 -9.01 11.84 2.80
C ILE A 8 -9.59 10.58 2.17
N CYS A 9 -8.73 9.75 1.58
CA CYS A 9 -9.11 8.52 0.90
C CYS A 9 -7.96 7.50 0.87
N ALA A 10 -8.30 6.27 0.49
CA ALA A 10 -7.37 5.32 -0.10
C ALA A 10 -7.48 5.42 -1.62
N PHE A 11 -6.35 5.44 -2.31
CA PHE A 11 -6.26 5.59 -3.76
C PHE A 11 -5.20 4.64 -4.30
N ASP A 12 -5.56 3.72 -5.20
CA ASP A 12 -4.61 2.82 -5.84
C ASP A 12 -4.08 3.44 -7.13
N PHE A 13 -2.82 3.84 -7.13
CA PHE A 13 -2.17 4.47 -8.27
C PHE A 13 -2.13 3.61 -9.52
N ILE A 14 -2.14 2.27 -9.41
CA ILE A 14 -2.10 1.39 -10.57
C ILE A 14 -3.49 1.18 -11.15
N LEU A 15 -4.48 0.97 -10.27
CA LEU A 15 -5.85 0.66 -10.69
C LEU A 15 -6.65 1.92 -11.05
N ASP A 16 -6.46 3.00 -10.29
CA ASP A 16 -7.29 4.20 -10.37
C ASP A 16 -6.69 5.29 -11.29
N ALA A 17 -5.45 5.14 -11.77
CA ALA A 17 -4.77 6.15 -12.59
C ALA A 17 -5.46 6.46 -13.92
N SER A 18 -6.25 5.53 -14.46
CA SER A 18 -6.94 5.73 -15.74
C SER A 18 -8.20 6.60 -15.62
N GLU A 19 -8.74 6.76 -14.40
CA GLU A 19 -9.98 7.48 -14.15
C GLU A 19 -9.75 8.92 -13.67
N ASP A 20 -8.50 9.26 -13.35
CA ASP A 20 -8.13 10.52 -12.71
C ASP A 20 -7.43 11.50 -13.65
N PHE A 21 -8.23 12.32 -14.30
CA PHE A 21 -7.76 13.48 -15.06
C PHE A 21 -8.43 14.76 -14.57
N SER A 22 -7.77 15.89 -14.82
CA SER A 22 -8.34 17.21 -14.60
C SER A 22 -8.20 18.05 -15.86
N TYR A 23 -8.91 19.17 -15.93
CA TYR A 23 -8.80 20.12 -17.03
C TYR A 23 -7.98 21.35 -16.62
N CYS A 24 -7.09 21.78 -17.50
CA CYS A 24 -6.36 23.02 -17.32
C CYS A 24 -7.33 24.22 -17.41
N PRO A 25 -7.43 25.10 -16.40
CA PRO A 25 -8.36 26.23 -16.44
C PRO A 25 -7.98 27.30 -17.48
N MET A 26 -6.77 27.23 -18.05
CA MET A 26 -6.28 28.20 -19.04
C MET A 26 -6.56 27.77 -20.49
N CYS A 27 -6.32 26.49 -20.81
CA CYS A 27 -6.46 25.98 -22.18
C CYS A 27 -7.58 24.93 -22.34
N SER A 28 -8.22 24.52 -21.24
CA SER A 28 -9.24 23.45 -21.19
C SER A 28 -8.76 22.08 -21.67
N GLU A 29 -7.44 21.90 -21.84
CA GLU A 29 -6.85 20.62 -22.20
C GLU A 29 -6.84 19.67 -21.00
N GLN A 30 -6.96 18.38 -21.28
CA GLN A 30 -6.90 17.34 -20.27
C GLN A 30 -5.46 17.20 -19.74
N VAL A 31 -5.32 17.12 -18.43
CA VAL A 31 -4.04 17.01 -17.72
C VAL A 31 -4.07 15.78 -16.83
N GLN A 32 -3.07 14.93 -16.99
CA GLN A 32 -2.85 13.77 -16.11
C GLN A 32 -2.00 14.16 -14.88
N PRO A 33 -2.28 13.59 -13.71
CA PRO A 33 -1.44 13.72 -12.53
C PRO A 33 -0.02 13.21 -12.81
N THR A 34 0.99 14.01 -12.45
CA THR A 34 2.39 13.61 -12.59
C THR A 34 3.10 13.43 -11.25
N LYS A 35 2.53 13.99 -10.17
CA LYS A 35 3.07 13.96 -8.81
C LYS A 35 1.95 13.98 -7.79
N TYR A 36 2.21 13.37 -6.64
CA TYR A 36 1.31 13.38 -5.48
C TYR A 36 1.90 14.24 -4.37
N GLY A 37 1.03 15.00 -3.71
CA GLY A 37 1.39 15.88 -2.61
C GLY A 37 0.43 15.68 -1.44
N PHE A 38 0.97 15.63 -0.23
CA PHE A 38 0.21 15.46 1.00
C PHE A 38 0.26 16.73 1.84
N ASN A 39 -0.88 17.14 2.37
CA ASN A 39 -0.99 18.29 3.26
C ASN A 39 -2.05 18.01 4.33
N ARG A 40 -1.76 18.39 5.58
CA ARG A 40 -2.69 18.29 6.72
C ARG A 40 -3.33 16.91 6.91
N CYS A 41 -2.58 15.86 6.62
CA CYS A 41 -3.03 14.48 6.77
C CYS A 41 -1.90 13.59 7.26
N GLU A 42 -2.28 12.47 7.83
CA GLU A 42 -1.41 11.31 7.95
C GLU A 42 -1.55 10.48 6.68
N TRP A 43 -0.45 9.96 6.16
CA TRP A 43 -0.48 9.13 4.97
C TRP A 43 0.48 7.95 5.07
N LYS A 44 0.17 6.87 4.36
CA LYS A 44 1.06 5.73 4.18
C LYS A 44 0.93 5.17 2.77
N ILE A 45 1.90 4.34 2.40
CA ILE A 45 1.87 3.53 1.19
C ILE A 45 1.64 2.08 1.55
N ARG A 46 0.82 1.40 0.75
CA ARG A 46 0.67 -0.04 0.72
C ARG A 46 0.73 -0.50 -0.74
N GLY A 47 1.56 -1.48 -1.07
CA GLY A 47 1.64 -1.97 -2.43
C GLY A 47 2.26 -3.35 -2.53
N ALA A 48 2.13 -3.94 -3.72
CA ALA A 48 2.74 -5.20 -4.08
C ALA A 48 3.53 -5.01 -5.38
N TYR A 49 4.72 -5.60 -5.49
CA TYR A 49 5.47 -5.60 -6.74
C TYR A 49 6.13 -6.95 -7.02
N THR A 50 6.34 -7.26 -8.29
CA THR A 50 6.98 -8.52 -8.68
C THR A 50 8.51 -8.41 -8.60
N LEU A 51 9.16 -9.39 -7.97
CA LEU A 51 10.62 -9.49 -8.04
C LEU A 51 11.02 -10.13 -9.36
N ARG A 52 11.67 -9.34 -10.23
CA ARG A 52 12.13 -9.74 -11.58
C ARG A 52 12.93 -11.06 -11.65
N LYS A 53 13.47 -11.55 -10.52
CA LYS A 53 14.34 -12.73 -10.47
C LYS A 53 13.69 -14.00 -9.88
N ARG A 54 12.52 -13.93 -9.24
CA ARG A 54 11.97 -15.08 -8.51
C ARG A 54 10.47 -15.34 -8.66
N GLY A 55 9.71 -14.48 -9.34
CA GLY A 55 8.27 -14.70 -9.56
C GLY A 55 7.41 -14.57 -8.30
N PHE A 56 7.98 -14.10 -7.19
CA PHE A 56 7.24 -13.78 -5.97
C PHE A 56 6.86 -12.30 -5.94
N ASN A 57 5.68 -12.03 -5.37
CA ASN A 57 5.21 -10.68 -5.08
C ASN A 57 5.78 -10.26 -3.72
N LYS A 58 6.44 -9.12 -3.67
CA LYS A 58 6.86 -8.50 -2.42
C LYS A 58 5.84 -7.46 -2.01
N LEU A 59 5.39 -7.55 -0.76
CA LEU A 59 4.54 -6.55 -0.15
C LEU A 59 5.37 -5.44 0.49
N VAL A 60 4.85 -4.22 0.40
CA VAL A 60 5.39 -3.04 1.04
C VAL A 60 4.25 -2.36 1.75
N GLU A 61 4.38 -2.20 3.06
CA GLU A 61 3.50 -1.35 3.85
C GLU A 61 4.33 -0.45 4.75
N GLN A 62 4.11 0.86 4.61
CA GLN A 62 4.74 1.89 5.42
C GLN A 62 3.86 2.26 6.61
N ASP A 63 4.48 2.72 7.69
CA ASP A 63 3.77 3.41 8.75
C ASP A 63 3.18 4.75 8.30
N PHE A 64 2.15 5.19 9.01
CA PHE A 64 1.59 6.51 8.81
C PHE A 64 2.61 7.60 9.16
N VAL A 65 2.77 8.54 8.22
CA VAL A 65 3.58 9.75 8.36
C VAL A 65 2.64 10.93 8.52
N SER A 66 2.73 11.65 9.64
CA SER A 66 1.92 12.86 9.87
C SER A 66 2.51 14.08 9.17
N ILE A 67 1.71 14.70 8.29
CA ILE A 67 2.06 15.95 7.61
C ILE A 67 1.22 17.08 8.17
N LYS A 68 1.88 18.12 8.67
CA LYS A 68 1.26 19.33 9.20
C LYS A 68 0.86 20.25 8.03
N ASP A 69 1.39 21.47 7.97
CA ASP A 69 1.00 22.47 6.97
C ASP A 69 1.87 22.47 5.70
N SER A 70 2.91 21.64 5.62
CA SER A 70 3.76 21.53 4.43
C SER A 70 3.18 20.57 3.39
N TYR A 71 3.58 20.74 2.13
CA TYR A 71 3.35 19.74 1.08
C TYR A 71 4.54 18.80 1.04
N GLN A 72 4.33 17.53 1.35
CA GLN A 72 5.32 16.49 1.05
C GLN A 72 5.00 15.88 -0.30
N LEU A 73 5.95 15.97 -1.23
CA LEU A 73 5.86 15.30 -2.52
C LEU A 73 6.35 13.86 -2.36
N PHE A 74 5.60 12.94 -2.95
CA PHE A 74 6.02 11.56 -3.08
C PHE A 74 6.45 11.29 -4.52
N ASP A 75 7.63 10.72 -4.69
CA ASP A 75 8.18 10.34 -5.99
C ASP A 75 8.07 8.83 -6.16
N PHE A 76 7.37 8.43 -7.22
CA PHE A 76 7.07 7.03 -7.48
C PHE A 76 8.14 6.44 -8.39
N ASP A 77 8.80 5.38 -7.92
CA ASP A 77 9.79 4.67 -8.75
C ASP A 77 9.09 3.76 -9.77
N PHE A 78 8.89 4.30 -10.97
CA PHE A 78 8.33 3.59 -12.12
C PHE A 78 9.21 2.43 -12.62
N SER A 79 10.46 2.28 -12.15
CA SER A 79 11.30 1.15 -12.52
C SER A 79 10.89 -0.16 -11.84
N ILE A 80 10.12 -0.05 -10.74
CA ILE A 80 9.57 -1.17 -9.99
C ILE A 80 8.27 -1.65 -10.65
N PRO A 81 8.12 -2.96 -10.95
CA PRO A 81 6.91 -3.51 -11.56
C PRO A 81 5.81 -3.72 -10.50
N TRP A 82 5.22 -2.61 -10.05
CA TRP A 82 4.10 -2.61 -9.12
C TRP A 82 2.88 -3.30 -9.73
N LEU A 83 2.26 -4.16 -8.93
CA LEU A 83 0.96 -4.77 -9.19
C LEU A 83 -0.17 -3.94 -8.57
N THR A 84 0.07 -3.43 -7.36
CA THR A 84 -0.82 -2.52 -6.64
C THR A 84 0.00 -1.47 -5.93
N PHE A 85 -0.53 -0.26 -5.83
CA PHE A 85 0.12 0.81 -5.09
C PHE A 85 -0.91 1.78 -4.52
N ALA A 86 -1.41 1.46 -3.34
CA ALA A 86 -2.34 2.27 -2.60
C ALA A 86 -1.64 3.33 -1.75
N ILE A 87 -2.04 4.57 -1.93
CA ILE A 87 -1.80 5.67 -1.01
C ILE A 87 -3.01 5.76 -0.09
N VAL A 88 -2.79 5.63 1.21
CA VAL A 88 -3.85 5.71 2.21
C VAL A 88 -3.65 6.96 3.05
N THR A 89 -4.65 7.82 3.11
CA THR A 89 -4.63 9.05 3.91
C THR A 89 -5.66 8.98 5.04
N ARG A 90 -5.39 9.67 6.15
CA ARG A 90 -6.31 9.88 7.28
C ARG A 90 -6.11 11.28 7.88
N PRO A 91 -7.09 11.81 8.64
CA PRO A 91 -6.90 13.07 9.34
C PRO A 91 -5.76 12.93 10.36
N ASN A 92 -4.99 13.99 10.58
CA ASN A 92 -3.97 13.97 11.63
C ASN A 92 -4.61 13.66 12.99
N SER A 93 -4.01 12.72 13.71
CA SER A 93 -4.40 12.33 15.07
C SER A 93 -4.34 13.47 16.11
N PHE A 94 -3.88 14.66 15.74
CA PHE A 94 -3.83 15.87 16.55
C PHE A 94 -4.47 17.06 15.83
N VAL A 95 -5.80 17.08 15.72
CA VAL A 95 -6.53 18.33 15.49
C VAL A 95 -6.96 18.86 16.86
N ASN A 96 -6.03 19.52 17.57
CA ASN A 96 -6.30 20.70 18.41
C ASN A 96 -5.01 21.29 19.04
N ASN A 97 -4.83 22.59 18.79
CA ASN A 97 -3.90 23.56 19.40
C ASN A 97 -2.39 23.48 19.12
N ASP A 98 -2.02 24.15 18.02
CA ASP A 98 -1.02 25.22 17.95
C ASP A 98 0.24 25.15 18.85
N LYS A 99 1.36 24.72 18.26
CA LYS A 99 2.62 25.50 18.14
C LYS A 99 3.71 24.70 17.40
N SER A 100 4.00 25.18 16.19
CA SER A 100 5.30 25.22 15.51
C SER A 100 6.48 24.44 16.10
N THR A 101 6.98 23.46 15.33
CA THR A 101 8.40 23.27 15.03
C THR A 101 8.49 22.70 13.61
N VAL A 102 9.26 23.37 12.75
CA VAL A 102 9.49 23.01 11.34
C VAL A 102 10.85 22.33 11.22
N ASP A 103 10.99 21.55 10.14
CA ASP A 103 12.22 21.22 9.42
C ASP A 103 13.01 19.97 9.83
N LYS A 104 12.64 18.86 9.20
CA LYS A 104 13.58 18.03 8.44
C LYS A 104 12.82 17.27 7.35
N VAL A 105 13.17 17.51 6.08
CA VAL A 105 12.78 16.63 4.98
C VAL A 105 13.62 15.37 5.11
N GLU A 106 13.06 14.31 5.69
CA GLU A 106 13.66 12.99 5.71
C GLU A 106 13.08 12.18 4.54
N TYR A 107 13.96 11.79 3.62
CA TYR A 107 13.66 10.71 2.68
C TYR A 107 13.49 9.44 3.50
N ILE A 108 12.28 8.88 3.51
CA ILE A 108 12.02 7.63 4.21
C ILE A 108 12.54 6.51 3.32
N GLU A 109 13.67 5.92 3.69
CA GLU A 109 14.09 4.65 3.12
C GLU A 109 13.01 3.59 3.40
N LEU A 110 12.59 2.89 2.35
CA LEU A 110 11.53 1.87 2.31
C LEU A 110 11.82 0.59 3.15
N SER A 111 12.46 0.71 4.31
CA SER A 111 13.14 -0.43 4.97
C SER A 111 12.55 -0.91 6.30
N LYS A 112 11.39 -0.44 6.76
CA LYS A 112 10.73 -1.00 7.95
C LYS A 112 9.22 -1.12 7.81
N THR A 113 8.75 -2.33 7.53
CA THR A 113 7.35 -2.74 7.61
C THR A 113 7.06 -3.23 9.04
N HIS A 114 5.96 -2.79 9.65
CA HIS A 114 5.42 -3.44 10.85
C HIS A 114 4.99 -4.87 10.53
N GLY A 115 5.29 -5.80 11.44
CA GLY A 115 5.09 -7.24 11.24
C GLY A 115 3.62 -7.61 11.05
N GLU A 116 3.35 -8.42 10.03
CA GLU A 116 2.06 -9.06 9.83
C GLU A 116 1.99 -10.28 10.75
N THR A 117 0.98 -10.41 11.60
CA THR A 117 0.81 -11.59 12.46
C THR A 117 0.09 -12.69 11.68
N CYS A 118 0.61 -13.92 11.69
CA CYS A 118 0.03 -15.05 10.97
C CYS A 118 -1.28 -15.50 11.63
N ALA A 119 -2.39 -15.51 10.90
CA ALA A 119 -3.69 -15.90 11.45
C ALA A 119 -3.85 -17.40 11.73
N ILE A 120 -2.92 -18.24 11.27
CA ILE A 120 -2.93 -19.70 11.53
C ILE A 120 -2.25 -20.02 12.87
N CYS A 121 -1.08 -19.43 13.15
CA CYS A 121 -0.29 -19.72 14.35
C CYS A 121 -0.25 -18.57 15.37
N LEU A 122 -0.88 -17.43 15.04
CA LEU A 122 -0.96 -16.22 15.85
C LEU A 122 0.41 -15.62 16.25
N SER A 123 1.45 -15.89 15.44
CA SER A 123 2.82 -15.41 15.66
C SER A 123 3.25 -14.45 14.56
N ASP A 124 4.20 -13.56 14.86
CA ASP A 124 4.72 -12.58 13.91
C ASP A 124 5.36 -13.24 12.68
N ILE A 125 5.05 -12.71 11.50
CA ILE A 125 5.63 -13.12 10.22
C ILE A 125 6.92 -12.33 10.00
N LYS A 126 8.00 -13.06 9.79
CA LYS A 126 9.26 -12.50 9.29
C LYS A 126 9.18 -12.46 7.77
N HIS A 127 9.74 -11.42 7.14
CA HIS A 127 9.84 -11.26 5.69
C HIS A 127 10.33 -12.51 4.94
N GLU A 128 11.19 -13.30 5.56
CA GLU A 128 11.78 -14.50 4.95
C GLU A 128 10.82 -15.71 4.94
N ASP A 129 9.78 -15.67 5.78
CA ASP A 129 8.85 -16.77 6.01
C ASP A 129 7.43 -16.46 5.49
N GLU A 130 7.21 -15.33 4.82
CA GLU A 130 5.87 -14.89 4.37
C GLU A 130 5.40 -15.61 3.08
N TRP A 131 4.11 -15.90 3.01
CA TRP A 131 3.43 -16.35 1.80
C TRP A 131 2.15 -15.55 1.62
N VAL A 132 2.02 -14.94 0.45
CA VAL A 132 0.90 -14.07 0.08
C VAL A 132 -0.03 -14.82 -0.86
N LEU A 133 -1.29 -14.99 -0.46
CA LEU A 133 -2.32 -15.56 -1.33
C LEU A 133 -2.79 -14.54 -2.39
N PRO A 134 -3.45 -14.99 -3.48
CA PRO A 134 -4.00 -14.10 -4.51
C PRO A 134 -4.98 -13.05 -3.99
N CYS A 135 -5.65 -13.32 -2.87
CA CYS A 135 -6.53 -12.38 -2.16
C CYS A 135 -5.78 -11.40 -1.23
N ASN A 136 -4.45 -11.31 -1.34
CA ASN A 136 -3.56 -10.42 -0.58
C ASN A 136 -3.49 -10.69 0.94
N HIS A 137 -3.94 -11.84 1.41
CA HIS A 137 -3.74 -12.28 2.80
C HIS A 137 -2.40 -12.98 2.97
N VAL A 138 -1.75 -12.74 4.12
CA VAL A 138 -0.39 -13.19 4.39
C VAL A 138 -0.34 -14.14 5.58
N PHE A 139 0.43 -15.22 5.42
CA PHE A 139 0.65 -16.26 6.41
C PHE A 139 2.11 -16.68 6.39
N HIS A 140 2.58 -17.43 7.39
CA HIS A 140 3.85 -18.13 7.21
C HIS A 140 3.71 -19.17 6.09
N SER A 141 4.72 -19.29 5.23
CA SER A 141 4.84 -20.30 4.18
C SER A 141 4.55 -21.70 4.69
N ASP A 142 5.11 -22.06 5.84
CA ASP A 142 4.87 -23.36 6.46
C ASP A 142 3.43 -23.53 6.96
N CYS A 143 2.84 -22.45 7.48
CA CYS A 143 1.48 -22.50 8.01
C CYS A 143 0.48 -22.69 6.87
N ILE A 144 0.60 -21.91 5.79
CA ILE A 144 -0.32 -22.02 4.67
C ILE A 144 -0.10 -23.32 3.90
N ASN A 145 1.14 -23.80 3.75
CA ASN A 145 1.39 -25.10 3.13
C ASN A 145 0.74 -26.24 3.93
N LYS A 146 0.85 -26.23 5.26
CA LYS A 146 0.18 -27.23 6.10
C LYS A 146 -1.33 -27.16 5.98
N TRP A 147 -1.90 -25.96 5.89
CA TRP A 147 -3.33 -25.75 5.67
C TRP A 147 -3.79 -26.36 4.34
N LEU A 148 -3.12 -26.01 3.23
CA LEU A 148 -3.47 -26.51 1.89
C LEU A 148 -3.36 -28.04 1.78
N HIS A 149 -2.47 -28.66 2.56
CA HIS A 149 -2.24 -30.11 2.57
C HIS A 149 -2.94 -30.82 3.73
N SER A 150 -3.78 -30.14 4.53
CA SER A 150 -4.46 -30.77 5.66
C SER A 150 -5.52 -31.78 5.22
N GLY A 151 -6.04 -31.64 4.01
CA GLY A 151 -7.16 -32.45 3.49
C GLY A 151 -8.49 -32.13 4.15
N GLU A 152 -8.58 -31.04 4.90
CA GLU A 152 -9.82 -30.55 5.49
C GLU A 152 -10.71 -29.89 4.41
N ASP A 153 -12.04 -29.96 4.59
CA ASP A 153 -12.99 -29.31 3.68
C ASP A 153 -12.74 -27.79 3.64
N GLY A 154 -12.40 -27.26 2.47
CA GLY A 154 -12.06 -25.84 2.28
C GLY A 154 -10.57 -25.52 2.46
N ALA A 155 -9.69 -26.52 2.47
CA ALA A 155 -8.23 -26.34 2.44
C ALA A 155 -7.76 -25.56 1.19
N GLU A 156 -8.52 -25.59 0.11
CA GLU A 156 -8.33 -24.83 -1.13
C GLU A 156 -8.76 -23.35 -1.03
N LEU A 157 -9.35 -22.94 0.09
CA LEU A 157 -9.85 -21.58 0.32
C LEU A 157 -8.94 -20.81 1.29
N CYS A 158 -8.88 -19.50 1.12
CA CYS A 158 -8.18 -18.62 2.05
C CYS A 158 -8.75 -18.76 3.48
N PRO A 159 -7.92 -18.99 4.52
CA PRO A 159 -8.39 -19.08 5.90
C PRO A 159 -9.10 -17.81 6.42
N LEU A 160 -8.83 -16.65 5.83
CA LEU A 160 -9.38 -15.36 6.26
C LEU A 160 -10.64 -14.95 5.49
N CYS A 161 -10.62 -15.01 4.16
CA CYS A 161 -11.74 -14.54 3.34
C CYS A 161 -12.47 -15.63 2.55
N ARG A 162 -11.99 -16.88 2.61
CA ARG A 162 -12.53 -18.03 1.87
C ARG A 162 -12.54 -17.91 0.34
N GLU A 163 -11.73 -17.00 -0.21
CA GLU A 163 -11.48 -16.92 -1.65
C GLU A 163 -10.73 -18.17 -2.13
N ASP A 164 -11.09 -18.69 -3.31
CA ASP A 164 -10.47 -19.88 -3.89
C ASP A 164 -9.03 -19.60 -4.34
N ILE A 165 -8.10 -20.43 -3.84
CA ILE A 165 -6.66 -20.31 -4.08
C ILE A 165 -6.30 -20.97 -5.43
N SER A 166 -7.07 -21.96 -5.90
CA SER A 166 -6.78 -22.75 -7.09
C SER A 166 -6.97 -22.00 -8.41
N LEU A 167 -7.72 -20.90 -8.40
CA LEU A 167 -8.05 -20.09 -9.58
C LEU A 167 -6.86 -19.32 -10.18
N TYR A 168 -5.68 -19.42 -9.59
CA TYR A 168 -4.49 -18.65 -9.96
C TYR A 168 -3.25 -19.53 -10.22
N SER A 169 -3.44 -20.83 -10.46
CA SER A 169 -2.39 -21.81 -10.78
C SER A 169 -2.11 -21.97 -12.27
#